data_AF-A0A7W6PSV2-F1
#
_entry.id   AF-A0A7W6PSV2-F1
#
_cell.length_a   1.000
_cell.length_b   1.000
_cell.length_c   1.000
_cell.angle_alpha   90.00
_cell.angle_beta   90.00
_cell.angle_gamma   90.00
#
_symmetry.space_group_name_H-M   'P 1'
#
loop_
_entity.id
_entity.type
_entity.pdbx_description
1 polymer ?
#
loop_
_entity_poly.entity_id
_entity_poly.type
_entity_poly.pdbx_seq_one_letter_code
_entity_poly.pdbx_strand_id
1 'polypeptide(L)'
;MTKTIMLLAPAMLLMLPGCIAKTAVDVVTLPVRAGAQAADWATTSQDEADRNYGRKMRKQEAEEGKARKKADEQRRRECRKAGYDNCG
;
A
#
# COMPACT_ATOMS: atom_id res chain seq x y z
N MET A 1 -2.10 12.37 43.92
CA MET A 1 -1.37 12.21 42.63
C MET A 1 -0.15 11.28 42.73
N THR A 2 0.44 11.07 43.91
CA THR A 2 1.60 10.16 44.10
C THR A 2 1.25 8.67 44.08
N LYS A 3 0.05 8.29 44.55
CA LYS A 3 -0.41 6.88 44.57
C LYS A 3 -0.60 6.25 43.18
N THR A 4 -1.02 7.03 42.19
CA THR A 4 -1.19 6.56 40.80
C THR A 4 0.14 6.31 40.10
N ILE A 5 1.19 7.06 40.44
CA ILE A 5 2.54 6.91 39.87
C ILE A 5 3.19 5.60 40.37
N MET A 6 2.98 5.22 41.64
CA MET A 6 3.52 3.97 42.19
C MET A 6 2.92 2.70 41.55
N LEU A 7 1.69 2.75 41.04
CA LEU A 7 1.04 1.62 40.35
C LEU A 7 1.35 1.57 38.85
N LEU A 8 1.60 2.71 38.21
CA LEU A 8 1.88 2.78 36.76
C LEU A 8 3.34 2.45 36.41
N ALA A 9 4.28 2.73 37.31
CA ALA A 9 5.72 2.49 37.10
C ALA A 9 6.10 1.02 36.83
N PRO A 10 5.62 0.00 37.58
CA PRO A 10 5.95 -1.39 37.30
C PRO A 10 5.26 -1.93 36.02
N ALA A 11 4.10 -1.40 35.66
CA ALA A 11 3.41 -1.77 34.42
C ALA A 11 4.19 -1.30 33.17
N MET A 12 4.83 -0.13 33.25
CA MET A 12 5.70 0.36 32.19
C MET A 12 6.96 -0.50 32.06
N LEU A 13 7.55 -0.96 33.19
CA LEU A 13 8.73 -1.82 33.22
C LEU A 13 8.52 -3.19 32.55
N LEU A 14 7.29 -3.72 32.57
CA LEU A 14 6.91 -4.97 31.90
C LEU A 14 6.64 -4.81 30.40
N MET A 15 6.44 -3.59 29.90
CA MET A 15 6.31 -3.32 28.46
C MET A 15 7.66 -3.17 27.74
N LEU A 16 8.73 -2.76 28.45
CA LEU A 16 10.08 -2.68 27.90
C LEU A 16 10.62 -4.02 27.35
N PRO A 17 10.48 -5.18 28.04
CA PRO A 17 10.92 -6.46 27.47
C PRO A 17 10.08 -6.89 26.26
N GLY A 18 8.84 -6.41 26.11
CA GLY A 18 8.04 -6.65 24.91
C GLY A 18 8.64 -6.01 23.65
N CYS A 19 9.22 -4.82 23.79
CA CYS A 19 9.94 -4.15 22.69
C CYS A 19 11.25 -4.87 22.34
N ILE A 20 12.02 -5.32 23.35
CA ILE A 20 13.30 -6.00 23.15
C ILE A 20 13.09 -7.43 22.62
N ALA A 21 12.05 -8.13 23.09
CA ALA A 21 11.71 -9.46 22.58
C ALA A 21 11.29 -9.39 21.10
N LYS A 22 10.53 -8.35 20.71
CA LYS A 22 10.14 -8.16 19.31
C LYS A 22 11.35 -7.88 18.42
N THR A 23 12.27 -7.02 18.85
CA THR A 23 13.49 -6.75 18.06
C THR A 23 14.41 -7.96 17.99
N ALA A 24 14.57 -8.72 19.08
CA ALA A 24 15.35 -9.96 19.06
C ALA A 24 14.75 -11.01 18.12
N VAL A 25 13.42 -11.19 18.15
CA VAL A 25 12.71 -12.10 17.23
C VAL A 25 12.83 -11.62 15.78
N ASP A 26 12.69 -10.32 15.52
CA ASP A 26 12.84 -9.76 14.17
C ASP A 26 14.30 -9.88 13.67
N VAL A 27 15.31 -9.80 14.54
CA VAL A 27 16.74 -10.03 14.21
C VAL A 27 17.05 -11.50 13.94
N VAL A 28 16.48 -12.43 14.71
CA VAL A 28 16.69 -13.88 14.50
C VAL A 28 15.93 -14.39 13.27
N THR A 29 14.79 -13.79 12.96
CA THR A 29 14.00 -14.14 11.75
C THR A 29 14.43 -13.37 10.51
N LEU A 30 15.25 -12.33 10.66
CA LEU A 30 15.79 -11.52 9.56
C LEU A 30 16.52 -12.37 8.49
N PRO A 31 17.44 -13.31 8.85
CA PRO A 31 18.10 -14.17 7.88
C PRO A 31 17.14 -15.08 7.12
N VAL A 32 16.15 -15.66 7.79
CA VAL A 32 15.14 -16.53 7.16
C VAL A 32 14.28 -15.73 6.19
N ARG A 33 13.85 -14.53 6.58
CA ARG A 33 13.06 -13.62 5.73
C ARG A 33 13.87 -13.09 4.55
N ALA A 34 15.13 -12.72 4.78
CA ALA A 34 16.04 -12.27 3.73
C ALA A 34 16.38 -13.40 2.75
N GLY A 35 16.62 -14.61 3.25
CA GLY A 35 16.83 -15.81 2.42
C GLY A 35 15.60 -16.18 1.61
N ALA A 36 14.40 -16.11 2.20
CA ALA A 36 13.14 -16.34 1.50
C ALA A 36 12.90 -15.29 0.40
N GLN A 37 13.15 -14.00 0.67
CA GLN A 37 13.07 -12.96 -0.36
C GLN A 37 14.11 -13.15 -1.47
N ALA A 38 15.34 -13.52 -1.13
CA ALA A 38 16.38 -13.79 -2.11
C ALA A 38 16.02 -15.01 -2.97
N ALA A 39 15.44 -16.05 -2.37
CA ALA A 39 14.95 -17.22 -3.10
C ALA A 39 13.76 -16.86 -4.00
N ASP A 40 12.82 -16.04 -3.54
CA ASP A 40 11.70 -15.56 -4.36
C ASP A 40 12.17 -14.69 -5.53
N TRP A 41 13.18 -13.84 -5.32
CA TRP A 41 13.81 -13.08 -6.42
C TRP A 41 14.60 -13.94 -7.37
N ALA A 42 15.25 -15.00 -6.88
CA ALA A 42 15.96 -15.96 -7.71
C ALA A 42 15.01 -16.90 -8.48
N THR A 43 13.81 -17.15 -7.94
CA THR A 43 12.84 -18.12 -8.46
C THR A 43 11.74 -17.45 -9.29
N THR A 44 11.45 -16.16 -9.06
CA THR A 44 10.60 -15.39 -9.98
C THR A 44 11.40 -15.13 -11.25
N SER A 45 11.07 -15.88 -12.30
CA SER A 45 11.69 -15.67 -13.61
C SER A 45 11.33 -14.27 -14.12
N GLN A 46 12.30 -13.58 -14.72
CA GLN A 46 12.10 -12.25 -15.32
C GLN A 46 10.87 -12.23 -16.26
N ASP A 47 10.56 -13.35 -16.92
CA ASP A 47 9.43 -13.49 -17.82
C ASP A 47 8.06 -13.30 -17.11
N GLU A 48 7.93 -13.76 -15.87
CA GLU A 48 6.68 -13.62 -15.10
C GLU A 48 6.53 -12.20 -14.53
N ALA A 49 7.64 -11.59 -14.11
CA ALA A 49 7.68 -10.19 -13.72
C ALA A 49 7.27 -9.27 -14.90
N ASP A 50 7.81 -9.53 -16.10
CA ASP A 50 7.52 -8.76 -17.31
C ASP A 50 6.05 -8.90 -17.75
N ARG A 51 5.50 -10.12 -17.71
CA ARG A 51 4.07 -10.35 -17.99
C ARG A 51 3.17 -9.62 -17.00
N ASN A 52 3.53 -9.61 -15.71
CA ASN A 52 2.75 -8.91 -14.69
C ASN A 52 2.86 -7.39 -14.85
N TYR A 53 4.06 -6.89 -15.15
CA TYR A 53 4.29 -5.48 -15.45
C TYR A 53 3.46 -5.04 -16.67
N GLY A 54 3.52 -5.77 -17.79
CA GLY A 54 2.73 -5.47 -18.98
C GLY A 54 1.22 -5.54 -18.74
N ARG A 55 0.73 -6.43 -17.85
CA ARG A 55 -0.67 -6.43 -17.41
C ARG A 55 -1.03 -5.21 -16.57
N LYS A 56 -0.15 -4.77 -15.67
CA LYS A 56 -0.36 -3.57 -14.86
C LYS A 56 -0.42 -2.31 -15.73
N MET A 57 0.51 -2.17 -16.67
CA MET A 57 0.53 -1.04 -17.60
C MET A 57 -0.77 -0.95 -18.42
N ARG A 58 -1.22 -2.05 -19.02
CA ARG A 58 -2.50 -2.08 -19.77
C ARG A 58 -3.71 -1.73 -18.90
N LYS A 59 -3.72 -2.15 -17.63
CA LYS A 59 -4.80 -1.79 -16.69
C LYS A 59 -4.79 -0.30 -16.37
N GLN A 60 -3.61 0.27 -16.10
CA GLN A 60 -3.46 1.69 -15.82
C GLN A 60 -3.91 2.54 -17.02
N GLU A 61 -3.45 2.24 -18.23
CA GLU A 61 -3.88 2.94 -19.44
C GLU A 61 -5.40 2.86 -19.66
N ALA A 62 -6.00 1.70 -19.40
CA ALA A 62 -7.44 1.51 -19.52
C ALA A 62 -8.23 2.31 -18.46
N GLU A 63 -7.73 2.38 -17.23
CA GLU A 63 -8.32 3.16 -16.15
C GLU A 63 -8.23 4.66 -16.43
N GLU A 64 -7.07 5.16 -16.85
CA GLU A 64 -6.90 6.55 -17.27
C GLU A 64 -7.79 6.90 -18.46
N GLY A 65 -7.87 6.03 -19.47
CA GLY A 65 -8.74 6.22 -20.62
C GLY A 65 -10.22 6.29 -20.22
N LYS A 66 -10.67 5.44 -19.28
CA LYS A 66 -12.03 5.49 -18.73
C LYS A 66 -12.26 6.77 -17.92
N ALA A 67 -11.31 7.19 -17.10
CA ALA A 67 -11.41 8.41 -16.32
C ALA A 67 -11.53 9.64 -17.25
N ARG A 68 -10.70 9.74 -18.29
CA ARG A 68 -10.78 10.80 -19.30
C ARG A 68 -12.13 10.81 -20.02
N LYS A 69 -12.65 9.65 -20.42
CA LYS A 69 -13.98 9.53 -21.06
C LYS A 69 -15.10 9.98 -20.12
N LYS A 70 -15.07 9.55 -18.86
CA LYS A 70 -16.07 9.96 -17.86
C LYS A 70 -16.05 11.46 -17.60
N ALA A 71 -14.86 12.05 -17.52
CA ALA A 71 -14.71 13.50 -17.34
C ALA A 71 -15.26 14.29 -18.54
N ASP A 72 -14.96 13.84 -19.77
CA ASP A 72 -15.54 14.44 -20.98
C ASP A 72 -17.06 14.32 -21.02
N GLU A 73 -17.59 13.14 -20.67
CA GLU A 73 -19.03 12.91 -20.63
C GLU A 73 -19.72 13.77 -19.55
N GLN A 74 -19.12 13.90 -18.37
CA GLN A 74 -19.62 14.78 -17.31
C GLN A 74 -19.63 16.23 -17.76
N ARG A 75 -18.53 16.74 -18.33
CA ARG A 75 -18.46 18.08 -18.90
C ARG A 75 -19.56 18.33 -19.94
N ARG A 76 -19.78 17.38 -20.85
CA ARG A 76 -20.83 17.46 -21.87
C ARG A 76 -22.23 17.42 -21.28
N ARG A 77 -22.45 16.65 -20.21
CA ARG A 77 -23.73 16.59 -19.48
C ARG A 77 -24.01 17.91 -18.74
N GLU A 78 -23.01 18.49 -18.10
CA GLU A 78 -23.12 19.78 -17.42
C GLU A 78 -23.38 20.92 -18.40
N CYS A 79 -22.66 20.94 -19.52
CA CYS A 79 -22.90 21.90 -20.60
C CYS A 79 -24.33 21.81 -21.15
N ARG A 80 -24.85 20.59 -21.39
CA ARG A 80 -26.25 20.38 -21.81
C ARG A 80 -27.26 20.82 -20.74
N LYS A 81 -26.98 20.54 -19.46
CA LYS A 81 -27.83 20.99 -18.34
C LYS A 81 -27.86 22.52 -18.23
N ALA A 82 -26.76 23.19 -18.56
CA ALA A 82 -26.66 24.64 -18.57
C ALA A 82 -27.35 25.30 -19.80
N GLY A 83 -27.92 24.51 -20.71
CA GLY A 83 -28.69 25.02 -21.85
C GLY A 83 -27.85 25.50 -23.02
N TYR A 84 -26.58 25.10 -23.10
CA TYR A 84 -25.75 25.41 -24.27
C TYR A 84 -26.00 24.40 -25.38
N ASP A 85 -26.20 24.90 -26.61
CA ASP A 85 -26.46 24.07 -27.79
C ASP A 85 -25.17 23.46 -28.39
N ASN A 86 -24.01 24.04 -28.06
CA ASN A 86 -22.71 23.59 -28.54
C ASN A 86 -21.83 23.11 -27.37
N CYS A 87 -21.91 21.82 -27.07
CA CYS A 87 -21.17 21.19 -25.98
C CYS A 87 -19.95 20.37 -26.43
N GLY A 88 -19.50 20.58 -27.67
CA GLY A 88 -18.33 19.92 -28.27
C GLY A 88 -18.57 18.50 -28.76
#